data_AF-A0A088F1H9-F1
#
_entry.id   AF-A0A088F1H9-F1
#
_cell.length_a   1.000
_cell.length_b   1.000
_cell.length_c   1.000
_cell.angle_alpha   90.00
_cell.angle_beta   90.00
_cell.angle_gamma   90.00
#
_symmetry.space_group_name_H-M   'P 1'
#
loop_
_entity.id
_entity.type
_entity.pdbx_description
1 polymer ?
#
loop_
_entity_poly.entity_id
_entity_poly.type
_entity_poly.pdbx_seq_one_letter_code
_entity_poly.pdbx_strand_id
1 'polypeptide(L)'
;MKKMIFIDNDQERDVKEDETSHVKRQLRYHFDIDYKDLQIIREFYFKCKEEGDDKQYEMLFNSKNVIVTYSMYTSSHYGSLFTFNHFLRVAGRNGVKNMTYVNVSSEDYMIKALEYHRDEKFFLNILKAVAMNNLISYNYDLKSLTKVIVDLTSGHNYFKVIPITIEEFNIMLDK
;
A
#
# COMPACT_ATOMS: atom_id res chain seq x y z
N MET A 1 -12.08 15.24 -5.68
CA MET A 1 -12.46 14.03 -4.92
C MET A 1 -11.22 13.18 -4.75
N LYS A 2 -10.87 12.81 -3.52
CA LYS A 2 -9.83 11.81 -3.27
C LYS A 2 -10.46 10.47 -3.65
N LYS A 3 -9.95 9.78 -4.68
CA LYS A 3 -10.42 8.41 -4.93
C LYS A 3 -9.59 7.47 -4.08
N MET A 4 -10.25 6.54 -3.43
CA MET A 4 -9.57 5.42 -2.80
C MET A 4 -9.35 4.36 -3.84
N ILE A 5 -8.11 4.00 -4.12
CA ILE A 5 -7.82 2.88 -5.02
C ILE A 5 -7.62 1.63 -4.18
N PHE A 6 -8.52 0.67 -4.37
CA PHE A 6 -8.38 -0.68 -3.83
C PHE A 6 -7.75 -1.59 -4.86
N ILE A 7 -6.71 -2.30 -4.44
CA ILE A 7 -6.03 -3.27 -5.26
C ILE A 7 -6.27 -4.63 -4.62
N ASP A 8 -7.06 -5.48 -5.29
CA ASP A 8 -7.12 -6.91 -4.94
C ASP A 8 -5.94 -7.60 -5.60
N ASN A 9 -5.23 -8.40 -4.81
CA ASN A 9 -3.94 -8.97 -5.15
C ASN A 9 -3.99 -10.49 -5.37
N ASP A 10 -5.14 -11.13 -5.13
CA ASP A 10 -5.17 -12.57 -4.86
C ASP A 10 -6.09 -13.39 -5.76
N GLN A 11 -6.57 -12.84 -6.88
CA GLN A 11 -7.51 -13.60 -7.70
C GLN A 11 -6.96 -14.01 -9.06
N GLU A 12 -6.81 -15.33 -9.21
CA GLU A 12 -6.95 -16.05 -10.48
C GLU A 12 -8.36 -15.93 -11.10
N ARG A 13 -9.29 -15.15 -10.49
CA ARG A 13 -10.69 -14.97 -10.91
C ARG A 13 -11.24 -13.56 -10.59
N ASP A 14 -12.47 -13.28 -10.98
CA ASP A 14 -13.13 -12.02 -10.58
C ASP A 14 -13.55 -12.02 -9.11
N VAL A 15 -13.20 -10.92 -8.43
CA VAL A 15 -13.60 -10.60 -7.06
C VAL A 15 -15.09 -10.29 -7.03
N LYS A 16 -15.86 -11.06 -6.26
CA LYS A 16 -17.29 -10.83 -6.11
C LYS A 16 -17.55 -9.62 -5.19
N GLU A 17 -18.68 -8.95 -5.41
CA GLU A 17 -19.00 -7.70 -4.70
C GLU A 17 -19.14 -7.89 -3.17
N ASP A 18 -19.59 -9.07 -2.74
CA ASP A 18 -19.66 -9.51 -1.35
C ASP A 18 -18.27 -9.68 -0.70
N GLU A 19 -17.25 -10.11 -1.46
CA GLU A 19 -15.87 -10.24 -0.97
C GLU A 19 -15.27 -8.86 -0.60
N THR A 20 -15.64 -7.80 -1.34
CA THR A 20 -15.21 -6.42 -1.03
C THR A 20 -15.97 -5.77 0.12
N SER A 21 -17.11 -6.35 0.52
CA SER A 21 -18.02 -5.78 1.51
C SER A 21 -17.44 -5.78 2.92
N HIS A 22 -16.64 -6.80 3.24
CA HIS A 22 -15.92 -6.84 4.52
C HIS A 22 -14.96 -5.65 4.63
N VAL A 23 -14.15 -5.41 3.60
CA VAL A 23 -13.14 -4.35 3.57
C VAL A 23 -13.77 -2.96 3.61
N LYS A 24 -14.80 -2.71 2.79
CA LYS A 24 -15.57 -1.46 2.81
C LYS A 24 -16.12 -1.15 4.21
N ARG A 25 -16.65 -2.18 4.89
CA ARG A 25 -17.16 -2.06 6.25
C ARG A 25 -16.07 -1.75 7.26
N GLN A 26 -14.90 -2.40 7.16
CA GLN A 26 -13.78 -2.12 8.08
C GLN A 26 -13.26 -0.70 7.92
N LEU A 27 -13.10 -0.23 6.69
CA LEU A 27 -12.68 1.15 6.44
C LEU A 27 -13.63 2.16 7.05
N ARG A 28 -14.93 1.96 6.83
CA ARG A 28 -15.94 2.85 7.37
C ARG A 28 -15.98 2.80 8.90
N TYR A 29 -15.92 1.60 9.48
CA TYR A 29 -16.07 1.41 10.92
C TYR A 29 -14.86 1.90 11.72
N HIS A 30 -13.65 1.75 11.18
CA HIS A 30 -12.41 2.08 11.90
C HIS A 30 -11.78 3.40 11.48
N PHE A 31 -12.04 3.88 10.26
CA PHE A 31 -11.37 5.05 9.69
C PHE A 31 -12.33 6.10 9.13
N ASP A 32 -13.65 5.89 9.25
CA ASP A 32 -14.69 6.79 8.73
C ASP A 32 -14.53 7.18 7.25
N ILE A 33 -13.97 6.27 6.44
CA ILE A 33 -13.73 6.57 5.02
C ILE A 33 -14.96 6.19 4.18
N ASP A 34 -15.48 7.15 3.40
CA ASP A 34 -16.64 6.94 2.53
C ASP A 34 -16.26 6.06 1.33
N TYR A 35 -16.93 4.91 1.23
CA TYR A 35 -16.75 3.93 0.16
C TYR A 35 -17.37 4.37 -1.17
N LYS A 36 -18.08 5.50 -1.23
CA LYS A 36 -18.57 6.06 -2.51
C LYS A 36 -17.45 6.59 -3.39
N ASP A 37 -16.29 6.91 -2.81
CA ASP A 37 -15.09 7.34 -3.53
C ASP A 37 -14.16 6.16 -3.90
N LEU A 38 -14.63 4.91 -3.79
CA LEU A 38 -13.84 3.72 -4.06
C LEU A 38 -13.73 3.42 -5.55
N GLN A 39 -12.50 3.31 -6.04
CA GLN A 39 -12.18 2.66 -7.31
C GLN A 39 -11.46 1.34 -7.01
N ILE A 40 -11.97 0.23 -7.54
CA ILE A 40 -11.35 -1.10 -7.37
C ILE A 40 -10.62 -1.46 -8.65
N ILE A 41 -9.33 -1.79 -8.55
CA ILE A 41 -8.52 -2.32 -9.65
C ILE A 41 -8.30 -3.82 -9.38
N ARG A 42 -9.01 -4.66 -10.14
CA ARG A 42 -9.10 -6.11 -9.92
C ARG A 42 -7.98 -6.93 -10.55
N GLU A 43 -7.32 -6.40 -11.59
CA GLU A 43 -6.32 -7.11 -12.39
C GLU A 43 -4.92 -6.50 -12.25
N PHE A 44 -4.64 -5.82 -11.14
CA PHE A 44 -3.49 -4.94 -11.06
C PHE A 44 -2.16 -5.69 -11.24
N TYR A 45 -2.02 -6.89 -10.67
CA TYR A 45 -0.82 -7.73 -10.87
C TYR A 45 -0.57 -8.05 -12.37
N PHE A 46 -1.61 -8.44 -13.11
CA PHE A 46 -1.48 -8.72 -14.54
C PHE A 46 -1.16 -7.46 -15.33
N LYS A 47 -1.79 -6.33 -15.00
CA LYS A 47 -1.44 -5.01 -15.58
C LYS A 47 0.00 -4.62 -15.27
N CYS A 48 0.51 -4.94 -14.08
CA CYS A 48 1.92 -4.72 -13.73
C CYS A 48 2.87 -5.48 -14.66
N LYS A 49 2.51 -6.72 -14.98
CA LYS A 49 3.27 -7.61 -15.83
C LYS A 49 3.21 -7.22 -17.31
N GLU A 50 2.07 -6.75 -17.79
CA GLU A 50 1.80 -6.55 -19.22
C GLU A 50 1.98 -5.11 -19.71
N GLU A 51 1.60 -4.10 -18.92
CA GLU A 51 1.49 -2.71 -19.40
C GLU A 51 2.75 -1.86 -19.19
N GLY A 52 3.67 -2.28 -18.31
CA GLY A 52 4.90 -1.55 -17.98
C GLY A 52 4.69 -0.36 -17.03
N ASP A 53 5.79 0.18 -16.49
CA ASP A 53 5.79 1.14 -15.38
C ASP A 53 5.02 2.46 -15.67
N ASP A 54 5.13 3.00 -16.89
CA ASP A 54 4.62 4.35 -17.21
C ASP A 54 3.09 4.39 -17.30
N LYS A 55 2.46 3.37 -17.88
CA LYS A 55 0.99 3.26 -17.94
C LYS A 55 0.37 3.05 -16.56
N GLN A 56 1.04 2.28 -15.70
CA GLN A 56 0.61 2.09 -14.32
C GLN A 56 0.73 3.37 -13.50
N TYR A 57 1.80 4.14 -13.73
CA TYR A 57 1.96 5.43 -13.10
C TYR A 57 0.76 6.34 -13.42
N GLU A 58 0.37 6.43 -14.70
CA GLU A 58 -0.80 7.21 -15.09
C GLU A 58 -2.09 6.68 -14.44
N MET A 59 -2.29 5.36 -14.39
CA MET A 59 -3.48 4.77 -13.79
C MET A 59 -3.63 5.10 -12.29
N LEU A 60 -2.53 5.15 -11.55
CA LEU A 60 -2.56 5.29 -10.08
C LEU A 60 -2.35 6.73 -9.59
N PHE A 61 -1.58 7.54 -10.31
CA PHE A 61 -1.08 8.83 -9.82
C PHE A 61 -1.54 10.07 -10.60
N ASN A 62 -2.25 9.89 -11.73
CA ASN A 62 -2.89 10.98 -12.48
C ASN A 62 -3.88 11.77 -11.61
N SER A 63 -4.60 11.06 -10.74
CA SER A 63 -5.48 11.64 -9.73
C SER A 63 -4.81 11.45 -8.36
N LYS A 64 -4.66 12.52 -7.58
CA LYS A 64 -4.06 12.47 -6.23
C LYS A 64 -4.93 11.61 -5.30
N ASN A 65 -4.69 10.31 -5.30
CA ASN A 65 -5.54 9.29 -4.68
C ASN A 65 -4.97 8.82 -3.35
N VAL A 66 -5.83 8.30 -2.48
CA VAL A 66 -5.37 7.48 -1.35
C VAL A 66 -5.32 6.05 -1.85
N ILE A 67 -4.18 5.39 -1.74
CA ILE A 67 -4.02 4.03 -2.28
C ILE A 67 -4.09 3.05 -1.11
N VAL A 68 -5.07 2.17 -1.14
CA VAL A 68 -5.29 1.18 -0.10
C VAL A 68 -4.99 -0.19 -0.66
N THR A 69 -4.00 -0.84 -0.05
CA THR A 69 -3.60 -2.20 -0.39
C THR A 69 -4.05 -3.13 0.72
N TYR A 70 -4.70 -4.22 0.36
CA TYR A 70 -5.01 -5.28 1.29
C TYR A 70 -4.57 -6.61 0.68
N SER A 71 -3.93 -7.45 1.49
CA SER A 71 -3.81 -8.86 1.17
C SER A 71 -4.92 -9.56 1.94
N MET A 72 -5.92 -10.11 1.22
CA MET A 72 -6.75 -11.14 1.81
C MET A 72 -5.86 -12.33 2.16
N TYR A 73 -6.24 -13.04 3.22
CA TYR A 73 -5.58 -14.22 3.75
C TYR A 73 -5.01 -15.17 2.69
N THR A 74 -3.70 -15.17 2.51
CA THR A 74 -2.96 -16.39 2.19
C THR A 74 -1.60 -16.31 2.85
N SER A 75 -1.42 -17.11 3.90
CA SER A 75 -0.13 -17.37 4.57
C SER A 75 0.94 -17.99 3.65
N SER A 76 0.67 -18.10 2.34
CA SER A 76 1.43 -18.85 1.35
C SER A 76 1.53 -18.19 -0.04
N HIS A 77 0.99 -17.00 -0.30
CA HIS A 77 1.16 -16.31 -1.60
C HIS A 77 1.85 -14.95 -1.47
N TYR A 78 3.10 -14.91 -1.94
CA TYR A 78 3.94 -13.70 -2.03
C TYR A 78 3.48 -12.73 -3.13
N GLY A 79 2.40 -13.03 -3.87
CA GLY A 79 1.89 -12.23 -4.99
C GLY A 79 1.53 -10.78 -4.62
N SER A 80 0.98 -10.57 -3.43
CA SER A 80 0.66 -9.24 -2.90
C SER A 80 1.92 -8.41 -2.59
N LEU A 81 3.04 -9.05 -2.23
CA LEU A 81 4.31 -8.37 -1.93
C LEU A 81 5.02 -7.89 -3.20
N PHE A 82 4.94 -8.63 -4.31
CA PHE A 82 5.50 -8.21 -5.60
C PHE A 82 4.85 -6.94 -6.12
N THR A 83 3.52 -6.88 -6.03
CA THR A 83 2.71 -5.77 -6.51
C THR A 83 2.94 -4.50 -5.69
N PHE A 84 3.01 -4.63 -4.36
CA PHE A 84 3.34 -3.52 -3.47
C PHE A 84 4.76 -2.97 -3.70
N ASN A 85 5.75 -3.86 -3.89
CA ASN A 85 7.11 -3.44 -4.24
C ASN A 85 7.19 -2.75 -5.60
N HIS A 86 6.50 -3.29 -6.60
CA HIS A 86 6.45 -2.70 -7.93
C HIS A 86 5.87 -1.28 -7.87
N PHE A 87 4.79 -1.12 -7.13
CA PHE A 87 4.16 0.16 -6.88
C PHE A 87 5.13 1.18 -6.25
N LEU A 88 5.80 0.82 -5.16
CA LEU A 88 6.76 1.70 -4.49
C LEU A 88 7.98 2.01 -5.37
N ARG A 89 8.46 1.03 -6.14
CA ARG A 89 9.52 1.24 -7.14
C ARG A 89 9.12 2.32 -8.15
N VAL A 90 7.92 2.21 -8.72
CA VAL A 90 7.39 3.18 -9.70
C VAL A 90 7.23 4.55 -9.07
N ALA A 91 6.67 4.64 -7.85
CA ALA A 91 6.52 5.89 -7.12
C ALA A 91 7.87 6.59 -6.88
N GLY A 92 8.89 5.85 -6.42
CA GLY A 92 10.21 6.38 -6.13
C GLY A 92 10.97 6.82 -7.37
N ARG A 93 10.91 6.01 -8.43
CA ARG A 93 11.48 6.34 -9.75
C ARG A 93 10.92 7.67 -10.28
N ASN A 94 9.62 7.86 -10.16
CA ASN A 94 8.93 9.06 -10.65
C ASN A 94 8.89 10.23 -9.64
N GLY A 95 9.44 10.06 -8.42
CA GLY A 95 9.49 11.14 -7.42
C GLY A 95 8.13 11.54 -6.86
N VAL A 96 7.19 10.58 -6.79
CA VAL A 96 5.88 10.78 -6.16
C VAL A 96 6.05 11.04 -4.66
N LYS A 97 5.37 12.07 -4.15
CA LYS A 97 5.47 12.50 -2.74
C LYS A 97 4.10 12.79 -2.14
N ASN A 98 4.04 12.74 -0.81
CA ASN A 98 2.86 13.07 0.01
C ASN A 98 1.63 12.19 -0.28
N MET A 99 1.82 11.03 -0.90
CA MET A 99 0.76 10.05 -1.03
C MET A 99 0.63 9.25 0.26
N THR A 100 -0.58 8.79 0.54
CA THR A 100 -0.86 7.91 1.69
C THR A 100 -1.24 6.52 1.20
N TYR A 101 -0.47 5.55 1.66
CA TYR A 101 -0.63 4.12 1.45
C TYR A 101 -1.11 3.49 2.73
N VAL A 102 -2.20 2.73 2.65
CA VAL A 102 -2.73 2.02 3.81
C VAL A 102 -2.67 0.52 3.55
N ASN A 103 -1.87 -0.17 4.35
CA ASN A 103 -1.85 -1.60 4.49
C ASN A 103 -2.72 -2.00 5.69
N VAL A 104 -3.63 -2.93 5.52
CA VAL A 104 -4.45 -3.45 6.64
C VAL A 104 -4.14 -4.92 6.97
N SER A 105 -3.02 -5.45 6.46
CA SER A 105 -2.59 -6.83 6.68
C SER A 105 -1.49 -6.97 7.77
N SER A 106 -1.35 -6.02 8.70
CA SER A 106 -0.24 -5.91 9.68
C SER A 106 1.10 -5.40 9.13
N GLU A 107 1.85 -4.72 9.98
CA GLU A 107 3.17 -4.14 9.72
C GLU A 107 4.22 -5.18 9.32
N ASP A 108 4.15 -6.39 9.86
CA ASP A 108 5.13 -7.45 9.58
C ASP A 108 5.11 -7.86 8.10
N TYR A 109 3.93 -7.95 7.52
CA TYR A 109 3.77 -8.27 6.10
C TYR A 109 4.25 -7.13 5.20
N MET A 110 4.02 -5.89 5.62
CA MET A 110 4.53 -4.72 4.90
C MET A 110 6.07 -4.66 4.93
N ILE A 111 6.70 -4.93 6.08
CA ILE A 111 8.16 -4.98 6.19
C ILE A 111 8.73 -6.13 5.34
N LYS A 112 8.16 -7.34 5.45
CA LYS A 112 8.56 -8.47 4.60
C LYS A 112 8.43 -8.15 3.11
N ALA A 113 7.40 -7.41 2.71
CA ALA A 113 7.27 -6.94 1.33
C ALA A 113 8.47 -6.08 0.94
N LEU A 114 8.72 -5.02 1.71
CA LEU A 114 9.76 -4.04 1.43
C LEU A 114 11.16 -4.67 1.34
N GLU A 115 11.42 -5.72 2.13
CA GLU A 115 12.72 -6.40 2.19
C GLU A 115 12.89 -7.53 1.17
N TYR A 116 11.82 -7.99 0.52
CA TYR A 116 11.82 -9.16 -0.37
C TYR A 116 12.83 -9.05 -1.53
N HIS A 117 13.14 -7.83 -1.97
CA HIS A 117 14.06 -7.53 -3.08
C HIS A 117 15.18 -6.56 -2.68
N ARG A 118 15.64 -6.63 -1.42
CA ARG A 118 16.66 -5.70 -0.88
C ARG A 118 17.95 -5.62 -1.69
N ASP A 119 18.33 -6.71 -2.35
CA ASP A 119 19.57 -6.85 -3.11
C ASP A 119 19.42 -6.43 -4.59
N GLU A 120 18.24 -5.97 -5.00
CA GLU A 120 17.95 -5.61 -6.38
C GLU A 120 18.27 -4.15 -6.70
N LYS A 121 18.61 -3.89 -7.97
CA LYS A 121 18.98 -2.56 -8.51
C LYS A 121 17.95 -1.47 -8.19
N PHE A 122 16.70 -1.84 -7.96
CA PHE A 122 15.59 -0.92 -7.76
C PHE A 122 15.25 -0.66 -6.28
N PHE A 123 15.97 -1.28 -5.33
CA PHE A 123 15.72 -1.10 -3.90
C PHE A 123 15.83 0.37 -3.45
N LEU A 124 16.76 1.13 -4.01
CA LEU A 124 16.88 2.58 -3.76
C LEU A 124 15.61 3.36 -4.13
N ASN A 125 14.88 2.93 -5.18
CA ASN A 125 13.61 3.56 -5.54
C ASN A 125 12.54 3.27 -4.49
N ILE A 126 12.52 2.05 -3.94
CA ILE A 126 11.61 1.70 -2.84
C ILE A 126 11.93 2.55 -1.62
N LEU A 127 13.19 2.63 -1.19
CA LEU A 127 13.61 3.49 -0.07
C LEU A 127 13.18 4.94 -0.28
N LYS A 128 13.43 5.49 -1.48
CA LYS A 128 13.01 6.84 -1.83
C LYS A 128 11.48 7.02 -1.75
N ALA A 129 10.71 6.05 -2.23
CA ALA A 129 9.25 6.09 -2.15
C ALA A 129 8.76 6.06 -0.70
N VAL A 130 9.33 5.22 0.15
CA VAL A 130 9.01 5.15 1.59
C VAL A 130 9.34 6.48 2.27
N ALA A 131 10.48 7.08 1.97
CA ALA A 131 10.91 8.35 2.57
C ALA A 131 10.03 9.55 2.15
N MET A 132 9.43 9.50 0.95
CA MET A 132 8.66 10.62 0.38
C MET A 132 7.15 10.54 0.63
N ASN A 133 6.64 9.43 1.18
CA ASN A 133 5.22 9.15 1.31
C ASN A 133 4.85 8.62 2.69
N ASN A 134 3.56 8.42 2.96
CA ASN A 134 3.06 7.85 4.21
C ASN A 134 2.68 6.39 3.97
N LEU A 135 3.46 5.44 4.52
CA LEU A 135 3.13 4.02 4.49
C LEU A 135 2.58 3.64 5.85
N ILE A 136 1.27 3.47 5.92
CA ILE A 136 0.52 3.23 7.16
C ILE A 136 0.13 1.77 7.24
N SER A 137 0.36 1.15 8.38
CA SER A 137 -0.23 -0.15 8.72
C SER A 137 -1.32 0.03 9.74
N TYR A 138 -2.40 -0.74 9.60
CA TYR A 138 -3.30 -1.04 10.69
C TYR A 138 -3.23 -2.52 11.05
N ASN A 139 -2.97 -2.80 12.32
CA ASN A 139 -3.00 -4.14 12.88
C ASN A 139 -4.32 -4.34 13.61
N TYR A 140 -5.18 -5.20 13.08
CA TYR A 140 -6.52 -5.45 13.62
C TYR A 140 -6.49 -6.08 15.03
N ASP A 141 -5.59 -7.04 15.25
CA ASP A 141 -5.53 -7.79 16.50
C ASP A 141 -5.07 -6.90 17.65
N LEU A 142 -4.08 -6.05 17.38
CA LEU A 142 -3.50 -5.13 18.35
C LEU A 142 -4.23 -3.78 18.39
N LYS A 143 -5.12 -3.53 17.43
CA LYS A 143 -5.78 -2.23 17.20
C LYS A 143 -4.77 -1.07 17.17
N SER A 144 -3.63 -1.30 16.54
CA SER A 144 -2.54 -0.33 16.47
C SER A 144 -2.40 0.25 15.06
N LEU A 145 -2.11 1.54 15.01
CA LEU A 145 -1.70 2.24 13.80
C LEU A 145 -0.20 2.46 13.84
N THR A 146 0.45 2.13 12.74
CA THR A 146 1.88 2.32 12.61
C THR A 146 2.22 2.95 11.26
N LYS A 147 3.38 3.60 11.20
CA LYS A 147 3.97 4.13 9.98
C LYS A 147 5.33 3.48 9.76
N VAL A 148 5.63 3.13 8.52
CA VAL A 148 6.97 2.70 8.12
C VAL A 148 7.79 3.92 7.69
N ILE A 149 9.00 4.01 8.21
CA ILE A 149 10.00 5.01 7.84
C ILE A 149 11.27 4.31 7.37
N VAL A 150 12.07 5.03 6.58
CA VAL A 150 13.44 4.61 6.28
C VAL A 150 14.34 4.94 7.46
N ASP A 151 15.10 3.96 7.92
CA ASP A 151 16.13 4.10 8.96
C ASP A 151 17.45 3.55 8.43
N LEU A 152 18.46 4.41 8.29
CA LEU A 152 19.79 4.03 7.80
C LEU A 152 20.80 3.86 8.96
N THR A 153 20.35 3.96 10.21
CA THR A 153 21.23 3.88 11.38
C THR A 153 21.57 2.44 11.75
N SER A 154 20.67 1.50 11.51
CA SER A 154 20.90 0.07 11.65
C SER A 154 21.45 -0.49 10.35
N GLY A 155 22.75 -0.82 10.29
CA GLY A 155 23.42 -1.36 9.08
C GLY A 155 22.84 -2.67 8.49
N HIS A 156 21.75 -3.19 9.04
CA HIS A 156 21.09 -4.42 8.60
C HIS A 156 19.59 -4.26 8.28
N ASN A 157 18.93 -3.22 8.83
CA ASN A 157 17.50 -2.96 8.64
C ASN A 157 17.33 -1.55 8.08
N TYR A 158 16.70 -1.45 6.91
CA TYR A 158 16.47 -0.15 6.26
C TYR A 158 15.13 0.48 6.63
N PHE A 159 14.25 -0.29 7.28
CA PHE A 159 12.90 0.12 7.61
C PHE A 159 12.67 0.02 9.11
N LYS A 160 11.96 1.02 9.64
CA LYS A 160 11.53 1.07 11.02
C LYS A 160 10.04 1.34 11.08
N VAL A 161 9.37 0.63 11.97
CA VAL A 161 7.96 0.83 12.27
C VAL A 161 7.85 1.77 13.48
N ILE A 162 7.08 2.83 13.35
CA ILE A 162 6.77 3.76 14.43
C ILE A 162 5.25 3.78 14.69
N PRO A 163 4.80 3.76 15.95
CA PRO A 163 3.37 3.93 16.25
C PRO A 163 2.93 5.35 15.87
N ILE A 164 1.68 5.49 15.44
CA ILE A 164 1.02 6.78 15.18
C ILE A 164 -0.39 6.79 15.77
N THR A 165 -0.94 7.98 16.02
CA THR A 165 -2.33 8.15 16.46
C THR A 165 -3.30 8.24 15.28
N ILE A 166 -4.61 8.14 15.58
CA ILE A 166 -5.68 8.34 14.59
C ILE A 166 -5.70 9.78 14.09
N GLU A 167 -5.42 10.76 14.96
CA GLU A 167 -5.31 12.17 14.56
C GLU A 167 -4.17 12.38 13.57
N GLU A 168 -3.01 11.79 13.83
CA GLU A 168 -1.86 11.85 12.91
C GLU A 168 -2.19 11.20 11.56
N PHE A 169 -2.89 10.07 11.57
CA PHE A 169 -3.37 9.40 10.37
C PHE A 169 -4.32 10.29 9.55
N ASN A 170 -5.31 10.92 10.19
CA ASN A 170 -6.27 11.80 9.53
C ASN A 170 -5.58 13.02 8.89
N ILE A 171 -4.60 13.62 9.57
CA ILE A 171 -3.78 14.70 9.01
C ILE A 171 -3.02 14.24 7.75
N MET A 172 -2.56 13.00 7.72
CA MET A 172 -1.88 12.43 6.55
C MET A 172 -2.83 12.13 5.39
N LEU A 173 -4.10 11.84 5.66
CA LEU A 173 -5.12 11.68 4.63
C LEU A 173 -5.49 13.01 3.98
N ASP A 174 -5.35 14.14 4.69
CA ASP A 174 -5.78 15.48 4.27
C ASP A 174 -4.77 16.31 3.47
N LYS A 175 -3.56 15.81 3.29
CA LYS A 175 -2.49 16.43 2.49
C LYS A 175 -2.54 16.00 1.02
#